data_AF-A0A0F9RET3-F1
#
_entry.id   AF-A0A0F9RET3-F1
#
_cell.length_a   1.000
_cell.length_b   1.000
_cell.length_c   1.000
_cell.angle_alpha   90.00
_cell.angle_beta   90.00
_cell.angle_gamma   90.00
#
_symmetry.space_group_name_H-M   'P 1'
#
loop_
_entity.id
_entity.type
_entity.pdbx_description
1 polymer ?
#
loop_
_entity_poly.entity_id
_entity_poly.type
_entity_poly.pdbx_seq_one_letter_code
_entity_poly.pdbx_strand_id
1 'polypeptide(L)'
;MKKDLRLKHLPEHIECFDNSNLQGTNPVAACVVFRGAVPSKREYRHYHVKSVVGPDDFASMEEVVYRRYRRLINEKKDLPQLVIVDGGKGQLNAAIKSLEKLNITTEKYLEFIFTKNAFDMGYYERISPDCYANDAGETYCKGVKP
;
A
#
# COMPACT_ATOMS: atom_id res chain seq x y z
N MET A 1 -14.48 -10.41 4.23
CA MET A 1 -13.25 -10.07 3.48
C MET A 1 -13.47 -10.11 1.96
N LYS A 2 -13.65 -11.26 1.27
CA LYS A 2 -13.83 -11.26 -0.20
C LYS A 2 -15.02 -10.42 -0.69
N LYS A 3 -16.18 -10.60 -0.05
CA LYS A 3 -17.43 -9.89 -0.39
C LYS A 3 -17.37 -8.40 -0.02
N ASP A 4 -16.90 -8.10 1.18
CA ASP A 4 -16.81 -6.73 1.70
C ASP A 4 -15.80 -5.88 0.93
N LEU A 5 -14.76 -6.53 0.40
CA LEU A 5 -13.72 -5.89 -0.38
C LEU A 5 -13.89 -6.11 -1.89
N ARG A 6 -15.02 -6.68 -2.35
CA ARG A 6 -15.33 -6.97 -3.77
C ARG A 6 -14.20 -7.63 -4.58
N LEU A 7 -13.36 -8.45 -3.94
CA LEU A 7 -12.21 -9.10 -4.59
C LEU A 7 -12.70 -10.16 -5.58
N LYS A 8 -12.12 -10.22 -6.79
CA LYS A 8 -12.47 -11.29 -7.75
C LYS A 8 -12.00 -12.64 -7.24
N HIS A 9 -10.81 -12.64 -6.62
CA HIS A 9 -10.19 -13.82 -6.01
C HIS A 9 -9.86 -13.57 -4.54
N LEU A 10 -9.81 -14.63 -3.73
CA LEU A 10 -9.34 -14.50 -2.36
C LEU A 10 -7.81 -14.32 -2.40
N PRO A 11 -7.24 -13.25 -1.83
CA PRO A 11 -5.81 -12.99 -1.91
C PRO A 11 -5.08 -13.92 -0.95
N GLU A 12 -4.14 -14.69 -1.50
CA GLU A 12 -3.31 -15.61 -0.72
C GLU A 12 -2.11 -14.91 -0.10
N HIS A 13 -1.63 -13.80 -0.66
CA HIS A 13 -0.51 -13.02 -0.17
C HIS A 13 -0.95 -11.58 0.03
N ILE A 14 -0.97 -11.16 1.28
CA ILE A 14 -1.42 -9.83 1.71
C ILE A 14 -0.27 -9.17 2.46
N GLU A 15 0.02 -7.91 2.15
CA GLU A 15 0.97 -7.09 2.89
C GLU A 15 0.28 -5.84 3.44
N CYS A 16 0.44 -5.56 4.73
CA CYS A 16 -0.09 -4.37 5.38
C CYS A 16 1.07 -3.47 5.83
N PHE A 17 1.03 -2.19 5.47
CA PHE A 17 2.01 -1.19 5.89
C PHE A 17 1.40 -0.27 6.93
N ASP A 18 2.16 0.02 7.97
CA ASP A 18 1.84 1.01 9.01
C ASP A 18 3.06 1.88 9.28
N ASN A 19 2.86 3.19 9.37
CA ASN A 19 3.91 4.13 9.75
C ASN A 19 3.77 4.44 11.24
N SER A 20 4.63 3.82 12.05
CA SER A 20 4.62 4.01 13.48
C SER A 20 5.48 5.24 13.84
N ASN A 21 4.85 6.40 14.01
CA ASN A 21 5.52 7.58 14.55
C ASN A 21 5.70 7.44 16.06
N LEU A 22 6.75 6.72 16.47
CA LEU A 22 7.29 6.87 17.81
C LEU A 22 7.82 8.30 17.93
N GLN A 23 7.32 9.09 18.89
CA GLN A 23 7.85 10.41 19.23
C GLN A 23 9.37 10.31 19.43
N GLY A 24 10.15 10.61 18.40
CA GLY A 24 11.59 10.35 18.37
C GLY A 24 12.21 10.60 17.01
N THR A 25 13.54 10.68 16.97
CA THR A 25 14.34 11.11 15.81
C THR A 25 14.45 10.08 14.67
N ASN A 26 13.83 8.90 14.80
CA ASN A 26 13.98 7.79 13.86
C ASN A 26 12.60 7.20 13.50
N PRO A 27 11.90 7.72 12.48
CA PRO A 27 10.63 7.16 12.03
C PRO A 27 10.79 5.70 11.57
N VAL A 28 9.88 4.83 12.00
CA VAL A 28 9.87 3.40 11.67
C VAL A 28 8.53 3.03 11.05
N ALA A 29 8.58 2.29 9.94
CA ALA A 29 7.41 1.67 9.34
C ALA A 29 7.45 0.15 9.49
N ALA A 30 6.29 -0.46 9.68
CA ALA A 30 6.11 -1.90 9.73
C ALA A 30 5.44 -2.41 8.44
N CYS A 31 5.87 -3.58 7.98
CA CYS A 31 5.21 -4.38 6.96
C CYS A 31 4.84 -5.72 7.58
N VAL A 32 3.54 -5.96 7.72
CA VAL A 32 2.92 -7.19 8.24
C VAL A 32 2.48 -8.03 7.05
N VAL A 33 2.72 -9.33 7.07
CA VAL A 33 2.44 -10.22 5.94
C VAL A 33 1.48 -11.32 6.34
N PHE A 34 0.48 -11.60 5.51
CA PHE A 34 -0.41 -12.76 5.64
C PHE A 34 -0.27 -13.68 4.43
N ARG A 35 -0.31 -15.00 4.70
CA ARG A 35 -0.34 -16.08 3.71
C ARG A 35 -1.60 -16.92 3.93
N GLY A 36 -2.48 -17.02 2.94
CA GLY A 36 -3.75 -17.74 3.05
C GLY A 36 -4.60 -17.27 4.23
N ALA A 37 -4.65 -15.96 4.46
CA ALA A 37 -5.28 -15.32 5.63
C ALA A 37 -4.66 -15.64 7.02
N VAL A 38 -3.49 -16.29 7.07
CA VAL A 38 -2.75 -16.57 8.31
C VAL A 38 -1.55 -15.61 8.44
N PRO A 39 -1.29 -15.00 9.61
CA PRO A 39 -0.12 -14.16 9.82
C PRO A 39 1.21 -14.90 9.58
N SER A 40 2.03 -14.40 8.66
CA SER A 40 3.37 -14.91 8.37
C SER A 40 4.43 -14.08 9.11
N LYS A 41 4.53 -14.27 10.44
CA LYS A 41 5.44 -13.48 11.31
C LYS A 41 6.90 -13.47 10.85
N ARG A 42 7.37 -14.54 10.19
CA ARG A 42 8.74 -14.65 9.66
C ARG A 42 9.00 -13.69 8.49
N GLU A 43 7.94 -13.27 7.80
CA GLU A 43 8.01 -12.36 6.66
C GLU A 43 7.82 -10.89 7.07
N TYR A 44 7.48 -10.60 8.33
CA TYR A 44 7.32 -9.24 8.83
C TYR A 44 8.63 -8.46 8.71
N ARG A 45 8.54 -7.17 8.40
CA ARG A 45 9.72 -6.29 8.29
C ARG A 45 9.45 -4.97 8.97
N HIS A 46 10.48 -4.47 9.65
CA HIS A 46 10.53 -3.10 10.12
C HIS A 46 11.52 -2.33 9.26
N TYR A 47 11.16 -1.10 8.91
CA TYR A 47 11.94 -0.21 8.08
C TYR A 47 12.24 1.05 8.86
N HIS A 48 13.51 1.26 9.16
CA HIS A 48 13.98 2.59 9.52
C HIS A 48 13.98 3.45 8.26
N VAL A 49 13.21 4.54 8.31
CA VAL A 49 13.15 5.55 7.24
C VAL A 49 14.45 6.34 7.26
N LYS A 50 15.10 6.48 6.11
CA LYS A 50 16.47 7.04 6.04
C LYS A 50 16.55 8.37 5.31
N SER A 51 15.68 8.57 4.33
CA SER A 51 15.80 9.69 3.38
C SER A 51 14.84 10.84 3.68
N VAL A 52 13.96 10.68 4.67
CA VAL A 52 12.94 11.65 5.04
C VAL A 52 13.38 12.43 6.27
N VAL A 53 13.34 13.76 6.17
CA VAL A 53 13.68 14.67 7.27
C VAL A 53 12.39 15.19 7.90
N GLY A 54 12.23 14.96 9.21
CA GLY A 54 11.04 15.37 9.95
C GLY A 54 9.86 14.41 9.78
N PRO A 55 8.70 14.73 10.39
CA PRO A 55 7.51 13.89 10.36
C PRO A 55 6.76 14.04 9.02
N ASP A 56 7.29 13.41 7.96
CA ASP A 56 6.61 13.31 6.67
C ASP A 56 6.21 11.84 6.41
N ASP A 57 4.97 11.53 6.78
CA ASP A 57 4.41 10.18 6.67
C ASP A 57 4.21 9.74 5.22
N PHE A 58 3.98 10.68 4.30
CA PHE A 58 3.79 10.35 2.88
C PHE A 58 5.11 9.95 2.26
N ALA A 59 6.16 10.75 2.45
CA ALA A 59 7.50 10.42 1.98
C ALA A 59 8.02 9.13 2.62
N SER A 60 7.70 8.91 3.91
CA SER A 60 8.06 7.68 4.63
C SER A 60 7.38 6.44 4.03
N MET A 61 6.07 6.52 3.75
CA MET A 61 5.33 5.45 3.08
C MET A 61 5.89 5.17 1.68
N GLU A 62 6.18 6.22 0.90
CA GLU A 62 6.77 6.10 -0.44
C GLU A 62 8.12 5.35 -0.38
N GLU A 63 9.02 5.73 0.53
CA GLU A 63 10.32 5.08 0.69
C GLU A 63 10.18 3.59 1.03
N VAL A 64 9.31 3.26 1.99
CA VAL A 64 9.16 1.92 2.54
C VAL A 64 8.57 0.96 1.51
N VAL A 65 7.49 1.37 0.86
CA VAL A 65 6.82 0.60 -0.20
C VAL A 65 7.78 0.36 -1.36
N TYR A 66 8.47 1.40 -1.82
CA TYR A 66 9.48 1.27 -2.88
C TYR A 66 10.58 0.27 -2.50
N ARG A 67 11.13 0.37 -1.29
CA ARG A 67 12.19 -0.54 -0.81
C ARG A 67 11.71 -1.98 -0.69
N ARG A 68 10.50 -2.23 -0.21
CA ARG A 68 9.91 -3.59 -0.12
C ARG A 68 9.82 -4.22 -1.50
N TYR A 69 9.17 -3.55 -2.44
CA TYR A 69 8.87 -4.16 -3.74
C TYR A 69 10.06 -4.22 -4.67
N ARG A 70 10.96 -3.23 -4.62
CA ARG A 70 12.25 -3.32 -5.33
C ARG A 70 13.02 -4.56 -4.91
N ARG A 71 13.03 -4.88 -3.61
CA ARG A 71 13.69 -6.08 -3.09
C ARG A 71 13.01 -7.36 -3.59
N LEU A 72 11.68 -7.46 -3.53
CA LEU A 72 10.96 -8.65 -4.01
C LEU A 72 11.22 -8.90 -5.51
N ILE A 73 11.20 -7.84 -6.33
CA ILE A 73 11.56 -7.91 -7.75
C ILE A 73 12.99 -8.43 -7.93
N ASN A 74 13.96 -7.83 -7.25
CA ASN A 74 15.37 -8.21 -7.37
C ASN A 74 15.62 -9.66 -6.92
N GLU A 75 14.91 -10.11 -5.88
CA GLU A 75 14.97 -11.49 -5.38
C GLU A 75 14.09 -12.47 -6.18
N LYS A 76 13.39 -12.01 -7.25
CA LYS A 76 12.44 -12.80 -8.05
C LYS A 76 11.38 -13.52 -7.21
N LYS A 77 10.87 -12.83 -6.17
CA LYS A 77 9.80 -13.32 -5.31
C LYS A 77 8.43 -12.82 -5.78
N ASP A 78 7.41 -13.60 -5.45
CA ASP A 78 6.03 -13.22 -5.74
C ASP A 78 5.62 -11.95 -5.01
N LEU A 79 4.96 -11.06 -5.76
CA LEU A 79 4.32 -9.87 -5.22
C LEU A 79 3.01 -10.25 -4.50
N PRO A 80 2.54 -9.43 -3.55
CA PRO A 80 1.23 -9.64 -2.94
C PRO A 80 0.11 -9.42 -3.97
N GLN A 81 -1.02 -10.10 -3.76
CA GLN A 81 -2.27 -9.80 -4.48
C GLN A 81 -3.06 -8.66 -3.83
N LEU A 82 -2.76 -8.36 -2.57
CA LEU A 82 -3.42 -7.31 -1.81
C LEU A 82 -2.41 -6.53 -0.95
N VAL A 83 -2.46 -5.21 -1.06
CA VAL A 83 -1.68 -4.31 -0.19
C VAL A 83 -2.64 -3.48 0.65
N ILE A 84 -2.33 -3.31 1.92
CA ILE A 84 -3.13 -2.50 2.85
C ILE A 84 -2.21 -1.41 3.38
N VAL A 85 -2.67 -0.17 3.42
CA VAL A 85 -1.90 0.96 3.96
C VAL A 85 -2.69 1.55 5.13
N ASP A 86 -2.15 1.49 6.34
CA ASP A 86 -2.75 2.12 7.52
C ASP A 86 -2.48 3.63 7.48
N GLY A 87 -3.28 4.36 6.71
CA GLY A 87 -3.19 5.79 6.49
C GLY A 87 -4.37 6.29 5.66
N GLY A 88 -4.44 7.57 5.31
CA GLY A 88 -5.46 8.15 4.43
C GLY A 88 -5.04 8.24 2.96
N LYS A 89 -5.78 9.04 2.17
CA LYS A 89 -5.56 9.21 0.71
C LYS A 89 -4.13 9.61 0.33
N GLY A 90 -3.47 10.42 1.16
CA GLY A 90 -2.08 10.83 0.94
C GLY A 90 -1.09 9.66 1.03
N GLN A 91 -1.22 8.80 2.05
CA GLN A 91 -0.39 7.60 2.19
C GLN A 91 -0.68 6.58 1.09
N LEU A 92 -1.94 6.42 0.71
CA LEU A 92 -2.36 5.61 -0.43
C LEU A 92 -1.66 6.07 -1.72
N ASN A 93 -1.70 7.37 -2.03
CA ASN A 93 -1.05 7.93 -3.21
C ASN A 93 0.48 7.75 -3.20
N ALA A 94 1.11 7.89 -2.03
CA ALA A 94 2.53 7.62 -1.86
C ALA A 94 2.89 6.15 -2.16
N ALA A 95 2.07 5.20 -1.72
CA ALA A 95 2.25 3.79 -2.03
C ALA A 95 2.07 3.51 -3.54
N ILE A 96 1.03 4.06 -4.17
CA ILE A 96 0.79 3.93 -5.62
C ILE A 96 1.99 4.45 -6.41
N LYS A 97 2.44 5.67 -6.12
CA LYS A 97 3.59 6.30 -6.77
C LYS A 97 4.87 5.44 -6.69
N SER A 98 5.05 4.73 -5.58
CA SER A 98 6.18 3.81 -5.41
C SER A 98 6.11 2.58 -6.33
N LEU A 99 4.92 2.01 -6.48
CA LEU A 99 4.64 0.89 -7.37
C LEU A 99 4.83 1.29 -8.83
N GLU A 100 4.38 2.49 -9.20
CA GLU A 100 4.58 3.07 -10.54
C GLU A 100 6.07 3.24 -10.87
N LYS A 101 6.88 3.75 -9.93
CA LYS A 101 8.34 3.86 -10.11
C LYS A 101 9.02 2.52 -10.37
N LEU A 102 8.40 1.42 -9.96
CA LEU A 102 8.91 0.06 -10.15
C LEU A 102 8.29 -0.64 -11.37
N ASN A 103 7.46 0.07 -12.14
CA ASN A 103 6.67 -0.48 -13.25
C ASN A 103 5.84 -1.70 -12.83
N ILE A 104 5.38 -1.74 -11.59
CA ILE A 104 4.44 -2.75 -11.12
C ILE A 104 3.05 -2.29 -11.55
N THR A 105 2.55 -2.87 -12.64
CA THR A 105 1.21 -2.56 -13.12
C THR A 105 0.18 -3.07 -12.11
N THR A 106 -0.61 -2.15 -11.56
CA THR A 106 -1.70 -2.46 -10.64
C THR A 106 -2.73 -3.43 -11.24
N GLU A 107 -2.84 -3.43 -12.58
CA GLU A 107 -3.70 -4.33 -13.39
C GLU A 107 -3.59 -5.82 -13.08
N LYS A 108 -2.40 -6.29 -12.71
CA LYS A 108 -2.10 -7.72 -12.61
C LYS A 108 -1.91 -8.21 -11.17
N TYR A 109 -1.62 -7.30 -10.24
CA TYR A 109 -1.13 -7.68 -8.90
C TYR A 109 -1.78 -6.93 -7.74
N LEU A 110 -2.48 -5.82 -7.98
CA LEU A 110 -3.00 -4.99 -6.90
C LEU A 110 -4.48 -4.78 -7.15
N GLU A 111 -5.28 -5.75 -6.70
CA GLU A 111 -6.71 -5.46 -6.73
C GLU A 111 -7.01 -4.30 -5.77
N PHE A 112 -6.31 -4.12 -4.63
CA PHE A 112 -6.62 -3.00 -3.71
C PHE A 112 -5.44 -2.45 -2.93
N ILE A 113 -5.50 -1.16 -2.63
CA ILE A 113 -4.76 -0.48 -1.56
C ILE A 113 -5.81 0.16 -0.65
N PHE A 114 -5.87 -0.27 0.61
CA PHE A 114 -6.88 0.17 1.59
C PHE A 114 -6.37 1.26 2.51
N THR A 115 -7.29 2.06 3.06
CA THR A 115 -7.10 3.07 4.13
C THR A 115 -8.03 2.74 5.31
N LYS A 116 -7.63 3.00 6.57
CA LYS A 116 -8.34 2.55 7.79
C LYS A 116 -9.35 3.55 8.36
N ASN A 117 -9.48 4.76 7.82
CA ASN A 117 -10.40 5.73 8.42
C ASN A 117 -11.86 5.26 8.25
N ALA A 118 -12.51 4.98 9.37
CA ALA A 118 -13.80 4.30 9.47
C ALA A 118 -15.01 5.05 8.85
N PHE A 119 -14.80 6.28 8.38
CA PHE A 119 -15.78 7.07 7.63
C PHE A 119 -15.52 7.09 6.11
N ASP A 120 -14.31 6.69 5.69
CA ASP A 120 -13.83 6.58 4.30
C ASP A 120 -13.40 5.12 4.06
N MET A 121 -14.33 4.17 4.18
CA MET A 121 -14.15 2.82 3.60
C MET A 121 -14.17 2.91 2.06
N GLY A 122 -13.31 3.73 1.48
CA GLY A 122 -13.18 3.94 0.05
C GLY A 122 -12.47 2.76 -0.58
N TYR A 123 -13.23 1.75 -0.99
CA TYR A 123 -12.83 0.85 -2.05
C TYR A 123 -12.64 1.69 -3.32
N TYR A 124 -11.40 1.91 -3.75
CA TYR A 124 -11.11 2.61 -5.02
C TYR A 124 -11.03 1.59 -6.14
N GLU A 125 -12.14 1.40 -6.86
CA GLU A 125 -12.18 0.56 -8.05
C GLU A 125 -11.50 1.27 -9.19
N ARG A 126 -10.67 0.56 -9.95
CA ARG A 126 -10.11 1.12 -11.16
C ARG A 126 -11.23 1.34 -12.19
N ILE A 127 -11.44 2.59 -12.58
CA ILE A 127 -12.42 2.98 -13.60
C ILE A 127 -11.76 3.25 -14.95
N SER A 128 -10.44 3.50 -15.00
CA SER A 128 -9.67 3.65 -16.23
C SER A 128 -8.18 3.33 -15.99
N PRO A 129 -7.34 3.26 -17.05
CA PRO A 129 -5.93 2.93 -16.91
C PRO A 129 -5.19 3.72 -15.81
N ASP A 130 -5.57 4.99 -15.70
CA ASP A 130 -4.95 5.97 -14.83
C ASP A 130 -5.86 6.44 -13.71
N CYS A 131 -7.11 5.94 -13.61
CA CYS A 131 -8.08 6.43 -12.65
C CYS A 131 -8.75 5.33 -11.81
N TYR A 132 -9.03 5.68 -10.57
CA TYR A 132 -9.76 4.89 -9.60
C TYR A 132 -10.89 5.70 -9.02
N ALA A 133 -12.02 5.09 -8.68
CA ALA A 133 -13.17 5.74 -8.07
C ALA A 133 -13.70 4.92 -6.91
N ASN A 134 -14.22 5.59 -5.87
CA ASN A 134 -14.94 4.91 -4.81
C ASN A 134 -16.46 5.02 -4.97
N ASP A 135 -17.20 4.29 -4.12
CA ASP A 135 -18.66 4.29 -4.12
C ASP A 135 -19.26 5.67 -3.76
N ALA A 136 -18.47 6.59 -3.20
CA ALA A 136 -18.85 7.98 -2.94
C ALA A 136 -18.64 8.90 -4.16
N GLY A 137 -18.18 8.37 -5.30
CA GLY A 137 -17.94 9.11 -6.54
C GLY A 137 -16.64 9.91 -6.54
N GLU A 138 -15.79 9.74 -5.53
CA GLU A 138 -14.48 10.37 -5.49
C GLU A 138 -13.53 9.65 -6.42
N THR A 139 -12.78 10.41 -7.24
CA THR A 139 -11.84 9.86 -8.20
C THR A 139 -10.41 10.22 -7.85
N TYR A 140 -9.50 9.26 -8.03
CA TYR A 140 -8.07 9.48 -8.11
C TYR A 140 -7.63 9.21 -9.53
N CYS A 141 -7.05 10.20 -10.22
CA CYS A 141 -6.50 10.05 -11.55
C CYS A 141 -5.03 10.46 -11.58
N LYS A 142 -4.20 9.67 -12.25
CA LYS A 142 -2.78 9.94 -12.43
C LYS A 142 -2.56 11.34 -13.03
N GLY A 143 -1.65 12.10 -12.42
CA GLY A 143 -1.28 13.44 -12.90
C GLY A 143 -2.23 14.57 -12.47
N VAL A 144 -3.32 14.27 -11.78
CA VAL A 144 -4.17 15.29 -11.15
C VAL A 144 -3.60 15.57 -9.76
N LYS A 145 -3.04 16.78 -9.56
CA LYS A 145 -2.64 17.21 -8.21
C LYS A 145 -3.91 17.35 -7.34
N PRO A 146 -3.83 17.00 -6.04
CA PRO A 146 -4.94 17.15 -5.11
C PRO A 146 -5.39 18.62 -4.98
#